data_AF-A0A524EQA6-F1
#
_entry.id   AF-A0A524EQA6-F1
#
_cell.length_a   1.000
_cell.length_b   1.000
_cell.length_c   1.000
_cell.angle_alpha   90.00
_cell.angle_beta   90.00
_cell.angle_gamma   90.00
#
_symmetry.space_group_name_H-M   'P 1'
#
loop_
_entity.id
_entity.type
_entity.pdbx_description
1 polymer ?
#
loop_
_entity_poly.entity_id
_entity_poly.type
_entity_poly.pdbx_seq_one_letter_code
_entity_poly.pdbx_strand_id
1 'polypeptide(L)'
;MSPELTPEEIYKMVHKHQLTKTVASELLISLLEESDNDQIRAKCIFAFSKVALKQQKLFRILENSLVSDKSALVRRAAVRVIFENFPKRENYLLLKFATRHETSVIVIKQLLDLFNRTDDSHFNLFKRDLKKRLEEVYDIIADEVELLLNLGILYIEFSKEFDLDIYSSWFKIMELLKKFPDNIGLLPRLSYLRSGGHRLKPLSQSSISLAELRKVYFKGNEIISLPNFWERVKKI
;
A
#
# COMPACT_ATOMS: atom_id res chain seq x y z
N MET A 1 13.22 -25.80 -24.30
CA MET A 1 13.20 -24.83 -23.20
C MET A 1 12.96 -25.60 -21.92
N SER A 2 13.95 -25.70 -21.04
CA SER A 2 13.73 -26.14 -19.67
C SER A 2 12.71 -25.19 -19.03
N PRO A 3 11.69 -25.68 -18.29
CA PRO A 3 10.78 -24.79 -17.60
C PRO A 3 11.59 -23.91 -16.64
N GLU A 4 11.47 -22.58 -16.77
CA GLU A 4 12.07 -21.65 -15.83
C GLU A 4 11.54 -21.95 -14.42
N LEU A 5 12.44 -22.24 -13.49
CA LEU A 5 12.09 -22.53 -12.10
C LEU A 5 11.46 -21.30 -11.45
N THR A 6 10.27 -21.46 -10.87
CA THR A 6 9.62 -20.40 -10.11
C THR A 6 10.27 -20.20 -8.73
N PRO A 7 10.17 -19.01 -8.11
CA PRO A 7 10.70 -18.77 -6.77
C PRO A 7 10.15 -19.76 -5.72
N GLU A 8 8.87 -20.12 -5.84
CA GLU A 8 8.22 -21.10 -4.97
C GLU A 8 8.75 -22.52 -5.18
N GLU A 9 9.07 -22.91 -6.41
CA GLU A 9 9.70 -24.20 -6.71
C GLU A 9 11.11 -24.27 -6.15
N ILE A 10 11.92 -23.21 -6.32
CA ILE A 10 13.26 -23.13 -5.74
C ILE A 10 13.19 -23.31 -4.22
N TYR A 11 12.26 -22.60 -3.56
CA TYR A 11 12.03 -22.76 -2.12
C TYR A 11 11.62 -24.20 -1.73
N LYS A 12 10.71 -24.82 -2.49
CA LYS A 12 10.29 -26.21 -2.26
C LYS A 12 11.45 -27.20 -2.43
N MET A 13 12.33 -26.98 -3.41
CA MET A 13 13.50 -27.83 -3.66
C MET A 13 14.51 -27.76 -2.50
N VAL A 14 14.68 -26.60 -1.87
CA VAL A 14 15.51 -26.48 -0.64
C VAL A 14 14.93 -27.35 0.48
N HIS A 15 13.62 -27.32 0.69
CA HIS A 15 12.94 -28.15 1.71
C HIS A 15 13.02 -29.64 1.43
N LYS A 16 13.01 -30.02 0.15
CA LYS A 16 13.20 -31.41 -0.28
C LYS A 16 14.66 -31.85 -0.30
N HIS A 17 15.59 -31.02 0.16
CA HIS A 17 17.04 -31.24 0.10
C HIS A 17 17.57 -31.49 -1.32
N GLN A 18 16.84 -31.06 -2.35
CA GLN A 18 17.23 -31.18 -3.75
C GLN A 18 18.16 -30.06 -4.19
N LEU A 19 18.26 -29.00 -3.38
CA LEU A 19 19.05 -27.82 -3.70
C LEU A 19 19.61 -27.21 -2.40
N THR A 20 20.88 -26.80 -2.42
CA THR A 20 21.50 -26.19 -1.23
C THR A 20 21.00 -24.76 -1.04
N LYS A 21 21.02 -24.24 0.20
CA LYS A 21 20.63 -22.84 0.46
C LYS A 21 21.45 -21.83 -0.34
N THR A 22 22.73 -22.11 -0.57
CA THR A 22 23.63 -21.27 -1.36
C THR A 22 23.19 -21.20 -2.81
N VAL A 23 23.00 -22.36 -3.46
CA VAL A 23 22.55 -22.42 -4.87
C VAL A 23 21.16 -21.78 -5.01
N ALA A 24 20.25 -22.01 -4.04
CA ALA A 24 18.92 -21.40 -4.07
C ALA A 24 18.99 -19.88 -4.00
N SER A 25 19.89 -19.38 -3.16
CA SER A 25 20.12 -17.94 -3.01
C SER A 25 20.59 -17.33 -4.32
N GLU A 26 21.54 -17.96 -5.01
CA GLU A 26 22.05 -17.49 -6.30
C GLU A 26 20.97 -17.49 -7.39
N LEU A 27 20.18 -18.56 -7.48
CA LEU A 27 19.06 -18.63 -8.42
C LEU A 27 18.00 -17.55 -8.16
N LEU A 28 17.63 -17.34 -6.89
CA LEU A 28 16.64 -16.33 -6.52
C LEU A 28 17.13 -14.90 -6.77
N ILE A 29 18.44 -14.66 -6.63
CA ILE A 29 19.06 -13.37 -6.92
C ILE A 29 19.05 -13.11 -8.43
N SER A 30 19.51 -14.08 -9.24
CA SER A 30 19.47 -13.96 -10.70
C SER A 30 18.04 -13.71 -11.21
N LEU A 31 17.05 -14.47 -10.72
CA LEU A 31 15.65 -14.23 -11.05
C LEU A 31 15.13 -12.85 -10.60
N LEU A 32 15.59 -12.34 -9.46
CA LEU A 32 15.21 -11.01 -8.97
C LEU A 32 15.79 -9.90 -9.86
N GLU A 33 17.01 -10.07 -10.35
CA GLU A 33 17.73 -9.05 -11.12
C GLU A 33 17.37 -9.07 -12.62
N GLU A 34 17.08 -10.24 -13.19
CA GLU A 34 16.88 -10.43 -14.63
C GLU A 34 15.41 -10.45 -15.07
N SER A 35 14.47 -10.66 -14.15
CA SER A 35 13.05 -10.79 -14.52
C SER A 35 12.38 -9.45 -14.74
N ASP A 36 11.74 -9.26 -15.90
CA ASP A 36 10.85 -8.13 -16.15
C ASP A 36 9.49 -8.25 -15.44
N ASN A 37 9.22 -9.37 -14.74
CA ASN A 37 7.95 -9.62 -14.07
C ASN A 37 8.03 -9.24 -12.58
N ASP A 38 7.39 -8.14 -12.22
CA ASP A 38 7.36 -7.59 -10.87
C ASP A 38 6.82 -8.55 -9.80
N GLN A 39 5.85 -9.40 -10.15
CA GLN A 39 5.32 -10.41 -9.24
C GLN A 39 6.33 -11.50 -8.97
N ILE A 40 7.07 -11.95 -10.00
CA ILE A 40 8.17 -12.93 -9.84
C ILE A 40 9.26 -12.32 -8.95
N ARG A 41 9.69 -11.09 -9.25
CA ARG A 41 10.69 -10.37 -8.45
C ARG A 41 10.27 -10.23 -6.97
N ALA A 42 9.02 -9.83 -6.71
CA ALA A 42 8.49 -9.75 -5.35
C ALA A 42 8.45 -11.13 -4.64
N LYS A 43 8.12 -12.20 -5.37
CA LYS A 43 8.15 -13.58 -4.85
C LYS A 43 9.58 -14.06 -4.56
N CYS A 44 10.57 -13.65 -5.35
CA CYS A 44 11.98 -13.92 -5.08
C CYS A 44 12.38 -13.38 -3.70
N ILE A 45 12.00 -12.15 -3.36
CA ILE A 45 12.27 -11.56 -2.03
C ILE A 45 11.72 -12.43 -0.90
N PHE A 46 10.48 -12.93 -1.02
CA PHE A 46 9.87 -13.79 0.00
C PHE A 46 10.48 -15.19 0.06
N ALA A 47 10.82 -15.80 -1.08
CA ALA A 47 11.49 -17.09 -1.10
C ALA A 47 12.88 -16.97 -0.50
N PHE A 48 13.61 -15.92 -0.88
CA PHE A 48 14.99 -15.68 -0.46
C PHE A 48 15.09 -15.40 1.03
N SER A 49 14.14 -14.64 1.60
CA SER A 49 14.10 -14.42 3.05
C SER A 49 13.97 -15.72 3.85
N LYS A 50 13.17 -16.68 3.37
CA LYS A 50 13.00 -17.98 4.03
C LYS A 50 14.20 -18.90 3.89
N VAL A 51 14.96 -18.77 2.79
CA VAL A 51 16.17 -19.59 2.53
C VAL A 51 17.40 -19.03 3.25
N ALA A 52 17.58 -17.70 3.23
CA ALA A 52 18.82 -17.01 3.59
C ALA A 52 18.68 -16.08 4.81
N LEU A 53 17.82 -16.44 5.78
CA LEU A 53 17.53 -15.67 6.98
C LEU A 53 18.80 -15.03 7.60
N LYS A 54 18.77 -13.71 7.80
CA LYS A 54 19.75 -12.90 8.55
C LYS A 54 21.17 -12.82 7.97
N GLN A 55 21.32 -12.93 6.65
CA GLN A 55 22.62 -12.70 6.00
C GLN A 55 22.79 -11.22 5.57
N GLN A 56 24.02 -10.70 5.67
CA GLN A 56 24.37 -9.35 5.17
C GLN A 56 24.03 -9.18 3.68
N LYS A 57 24.20 -10.24 2.88
CA LYS A 57 23.84 -10.26 1.46
C LYS A 57 22.35 -10.03 1.24
N LEU A 58 21.49 -10.69 2.03
CA LEU A 58 20.03 -10.50 2.00
C LEU A 58 19.68 -9.05 2.35
N PHE A 59 20.28 -8.47 3.39
CA PHE A 59 19.99 -7.08 3.76
C PHE A 59 20.29 -6.10 2.62
N ARG A 60 21.46 -6.21 1.96
CA ARG A 60 21.84 -5.34 0.82
C ARG A 60 20.88 -5.45 -0.35
N ILE A 61 20.43 -6.66 -0.66
CA ILE A 61 19.45 -6.89 -1.73
C ILE A 61 18.12 -6.23 -1.39
N LEU A 62 17.67 -6.35 -0.13
CA LEU A 62 16.42 -5.72 0.32
C LEU A 62 16.53 -4.19 0.34
N GLU A 63 17.67 -3.65 0.75
CA GLU A 63 17.95 -2.21 0.72
C GLU A 63 17.87 -1.68 -0.72
N ASN A 64 18.59 -2.30 -1.66
CA ASN A 64 18.53 -1.93 -3.08
C ASN A 64 17.11 -2.07 -3.64
N SER A 65 16.41 -3.15 -3.29
CA SER A 65 15.04 -3.41 -3.72
C SER A 65 14.08 -2.34 -3.22
N LEU A 66 14.24 -1.86 -1.97
CA LEU A 66 13.39 -0.82 -1.40
C LEU A 66 13.71 0.57 -1.95
N VAL A 67 14.99 0.89 -2.15
CA VAL A 67 15.40 2.25 -2.54
C VAL A 67 15.25 2.49 -4.05
N SER A 68 15.52 1.48 -4.87
CA SER A 68 15.76 1.69 -6.31
C SER A 68 14.81 0.92 -7.23
N ASP A 69 14.06 -0.08 -6.74
CA ASP A 69 13.18 -0.84 -7.62
C ASP A 69 11.98 0.01 -8.07
N LYS A 70 11.69 -0.01 -9.38
CA LYS A 70 10.58 0.73 -9.97
C LYS A 70 9.22 0.18 -9.52
N SER A 71 9.12 -1.11 -9.29
CA SER A 71 7.86 -1.77 -8.94
C SER A 71 7.52 -1.59 -7.47
N ALA A 72 6.32 -1.07 -7.21
CA ALA A 72 5.75 -1.01 -5.88
C ALA A 72 5.62 -2.39 -5.19
N LEU A 73 5.40 -3.48 -5.95
CA LEU A 73 5.28 -4.83 -5.40
C LEU A 73 6.58 -5.33 -4.77
N VAL A 74 7.69 -5.16 -5.49
CA VAL A 74 9.05 -5.46 -5.03
C VAL A 74 9.41 -4.62 -3.80
N ARG A 75 9.21 -3.29 -3.84
CA ARG A 75 9.45 -2.41 -2.67
C ARG A 75 8.62 -2.82 -1.45
N ARG A 76 7.34 -3.15 -1.66
CA ARG A 76 6.45 -3.66 -0.59
C ARG A 76 6.99 -4.95 0.02
N ALA A 77 7.43 -5.90 -0.80
CA ALA A 77 8.01 -7.15 -0.33
C ALA A 77 9.29 -6.89 0.48
N ALA A 78 10.15 -5.98 0.00
CA ALA A 78 11.37 -5.59 0.71
C ALA A 78 11.05 -5.00 2.10
N VAL A 79 10.17 -3.99 2.19
CA VAL A 79 9.73 -3.40 3.48
C VAL A 79 9.30 -4.47 4.46
N ARG A 80 8.43 -5.39 4.00
CA ARG A 80 7.90 -6.45 4.86
C ARG A 80 9.00 -7.37 5.39
N VAL A 81 9.87 -7.86 4.50
CA VAL A 81 10.96 -8.75 4.90
C VAL A 81 11.95 -8.04 5.83
N ILE A 82 12.30 -6.78 5.54
CA ILE A 82 13.17 -5.95 6.38
C ILE A 82 12.62 -5.85 7.80
N PHE A 83 11.34 -5.53 7.94
CA PHE A 83 10.70 -5.36 9.25
C PHE A 83 10.60 -6.67 10.02
N GLU A 84 10.18 -7.76 9.35
CA GLU A 84 9.91 -9.05 10.00
C GLU A 84 11.19 -9.83 10.36
N ASN A 85 12.32 -9.60 9.68
CA ASN A 85 13.50 -10.47 9.80
C ASN A 85 14.76 -9.79 10.35
N PHE A 86 14.83 -8.46 10.33
CA PHE A 86 16.03 -7.71 10.77
C PHE A 86 15.77 -6.93 12.06
N PRO A 87 16.74 -6.87 12.97
CA PRO A 87 16.58 -6.13 14.22
C PRO A 87 16.51 -4.62 13.96
N LYS A 88 15.85 -3.89 14.87
CA LYS A 88 15.64 -2.44 14.76
C LYS A 88 16.91 -1.65 14.45
N ARG A 89 18.04 -2.01 15.09
CA ARG A 89 19.33 -1.34 14.89
C ARG A 89 19.81 -1.32 13.42
N GLU A 90 19.39 -2.31 12.62
CA GLU A 90 19.78 -2.44 11.20
C GLU A 90 18.74 -1.80 10.29
N ASN A 91 17.44 -1.97 10.57
CA ASN A 91 16.39 -1.51 9.68
C ASN A 91 15.87 -0.07 9.94
N TYR A 92 16.22 0.54 11.07
CA TYR A 92 15.65 1.81 11.52
C TYR A 92 15.81 2.94 10.48
N LEU A 93 17.02 3.17 9.98
CA LEU A 93 17.30 4.27 9.04
C LEU A 93 16.59 4.05 7.70
N LEU A 94 16.55 2.81 7.24
CA LEU A 94 15.92 2.44 5.97
C LEU A 94 14.40 2.60 6.04
N LEU A 95 13.76 2.18 7.13
CA LEU A 95 12.31 2.36 7.33
C LEU A 95 11.94 3.83 7.57
N LYS A 96 12.82 4.61 8.22
CA LYS A 96 12.67 6.07 8.34
C LYS A 96 12.73 6.76 6.97
N PHE A 97 13.67 6.35 6.12
CA PHE A 97 13.78 6.84 4.74
C PHE A 97 12.50 6.51 3.95
N ALA A 98 12.06 5.24 3.96
CA ALA A 98 10.85 4.82 3.25
C ALA A 98 9.62 5.61 3.70
N THR A 99 9.47 5.87 5.01
CA THR A 99 8.38 6.69 5.56
C THR A 99 8.33 8.10 4.97
N ARG A 100 9.48 8.68 4.59
CA ARG A 100 9.57 10.06 4.08
C ARG A 100 9.48 10.16 2.57
N HIS A 101 9.92 9.13 1.85
CA HIS A 101 10.12 9.22 0.40
C HIS A 101 9.23 8.28 -0.42
N GLU A 102 8.65 7.24 0.17
CA GLU A 102 7.76 6.36 -0.58
C GLU A 102 6.46 7.08 -0.95
N THR A 103 5.99 6.84 -2.17
CA THR A 103 4.77 7.43 -2.73
C THR A 103 3.74 6.38 -3.14
N SER A 104 4.09 5.10 -3.27
CA SER A 104 3.12 4.07 -3.63
C SER A 104 2.15 3.78 -2.48
N VAL A 105 0.85 3.78 -2.78
CA VAL A 105 -0.22 3.46 -1.83
C VAL A 105 -0.01 2.08 -1.19
N ILE A 106 0.41 1.08 -1.97
CA ILE A 106 0.56 -0.29 -1.47
C ILE A 106 1.73 -0.44 -0.50
N VAL A 107 2.83 0.29 -0.74
CA VAL A 107 4.01 0.26 0.13
C VAL A 107 3.76 1.08 1.39
N ILE A 108 3.11 2.24 1.27
CA ILE A 108 2.72 3.08 2.41
C ILE A 108 1.75 2.34 3.33
N LYS A 109 0.74 1.66 2.77
CA LYS A 109 -0.18 0.83 3.57
C LYS A 109 0.57 -0.28 4.28
N GLN A 110 1.52 -0.93 3.60
CA GLN A 110 2.37 -1.96 4.20
C GLN A 110 3.20 -1.43 5.38
N LEU A 111 3.76 -0.22 5.27
CA LEU A 111 4.50 0.43 6.36
C LEU A 111 3.60 0.68 7.57
N LEU A 112 2.43 1.30 7.37
CA LEU A 112 1.49 1.56 8.46
C LEU A 112 1.04 0.27 9.15
N ASP A 113 0.73 -0.77 8.37
CA ASP A 113 0.33 -2.07 8.91
C ASP A 113 1.43 -2.72 9.75
N LEU A 114 2.68 -2.58 9.36
CA LEU A 114 3.81 -3.11 10.13
C LEU A 114 4.04 -2.32 11.41
N PHE A 115 4.00 -1.00 11.34
CA PHE A 115 4.14 -0.15 12.53
C PHE A 115 2.99 -0.33 13.52
N ASN A 116 1.78 -0.65 13.05
CA ASN A 116 0.63 -0.98 13.90
C ASN A 116 0.76 -2.32 14.64
N ARG A 117 1.70 -3.19 14.28
CA ARG A 117 1.91 -4.50 14.93
C ARG A 117 2.82 -4.44 16.16
N THR A 118 3.30 -3.26 16.54
CA THR A 118 4.29 -3.09 17.59
C THR A 118 4.05 -1.82 18.38
N ASP A 119 4.36 -1.85 19.67
CA ASP A 119 4.28 -0.69 20.57
C ASP A 119 5.61 0.09 20.65
N ASP A 120 6.57 -0.16 19.75
CA ASP A 120 7.86 0.54 19.75
C ASP A 120 7.66 2.06 19.53
N SER A 121 8.22 2.86 20.44
CA SER A 121 8.07 4.32 20.42
C SER A 121 8.56 4.97 19.12
N HIS A 122 9.56 4.39 18.46
CA HIS A 122 10.09 4.93 17.22
C HIS A 122 9.19 4.60 16.03
N PHE A 123 8.66 3.39 15.95
CA PHE A 123 7.71 3.02 14.90
C PHE A 123 6.37 3.74 15.09
N ASN A 124 5.98 4.04 16.33
CA ASN A 124 4.88 4.94 16.63
C ASN A 124 5.14 6.37 16.12
N LEU A 125 6.38 6.87 16.24
CA LEU A 125 6.77 8.14 15.65
C LEU A 125 6.69 8.09 14.11
N PHE A 126 7.22 7.04 13.47
CA PHE A 126 7.15 6.89 12.01
C PHE A 126 5.70 6.81 11.51
N LYS A 127 4.84 6.07 12.21
CA LYS A 127 3.40 6.02 11.93
C LYS A 127 2.78 7.42 11.98
N ARG A 128 3.07 8.21 13.01
CA ARG A 128 2.55 9.58 13.15
C ARG A 128 3.04 10.48 12.01
N ASP A 129 4.33 10.44 11.73
CA ASP A 129 4.93 11.25 10.66
C ASP A 129 4.35 10.87 9.28
N LEU A 130 4.16 9.57 9.04
CA LEU A 130 3.54 9.05 7.82
C LEU A 130 2.08 9.52 7.69
N LYS A 131 1.28 9.40 8.75
CA LYS A 131 -0.12 9.86 8.75
C LYS A 131 -0.22 11.35 8.49
N LYS A 132 0.60 12.15 9.18
CA LYS A 132 0.64 13.61 8.98
C LYS A 132 1.00 13.98 7.53
N ARG A 133 1.99 13.30 6.94
CA ARG A 133 2.33 13.50 5.53
C ARG A 133 1.15 13.19 4.60
N LEU A 134 0.40 12.14 4.89
CA LEU A 134 -0.76 11.75 4.07
C LEU A 134 -1.94 12.72 4.27
N GLU A 135 -2.15 13.25 5.47
CA GLU A 135 -3.09 14.34 5.73
C GLU A 135 -2.78 15.56 4.86
N GLU A 136 -1.51 15.95 4.79
CA GLU A 136 -1.04 17.08 3.96
C GLU A 136 -1.18 16.79 2.46
N VAL A 137 -0.82 15.59 1.99
CA VAL A 137 -0.90 15.21 0.57
C VAL A 137 -2.34 15.14 0.08
N TYR A 138 -3.25 14.55 0.85
CA TYR A 138 -4.65 14.40 0.48
C TYR A 138 -5.54 15.57 0.90
N ASP A 139 -5.04 16.46 1.76
CA ASP A 139 -5.80 17.54 2.40
C ASP A 139 -7.03 16.99 3.17
N ILE A 140 -6.76 16.05 4.08
CA ILE A 140 -7.74 15.31 4.91
C ILE A 140 -7.35 15.30 6.39
N ILE A 141 -8.23 14.77 7.25
CA ILE A 141 -7.93 14.57 8.68
C ILE A 141 -7.33 13.17 8.96
N ALA A 142 -6.62 13.03 10.09
CA ALA A 142 -5.92 11.81 10.50
C ALA A 142 -6.75 10.52 10.45
N ASP A 143 -8.02 10.60 10.84
CA ASP A 143 -8.95 9.47 10.89
C ASP A 143 -9.27 8.89 9.50
N GLU A 144 -8.97 9.63 8.43
CA GLU A 144 -9.32 9.29 7.05
C GLU A 144 -8.18 8.64 6.28
N VAL A 145 -6.96 8.75 6.80
CA VAL A 145 -5.76 8.22 6.15
C VAL A 145 -5.92 6.73 5.88
N GLU A 146 -6.39 5.96 6.87
CA GLU A 146 -6.59 4.51 6.73
C GLU A 146 -7.65 4.20 5.68
N LEU A 147 -8.73 4.98 5.66
CA LEU A 147 -9.84 4.78 4.73
C LEU A 147 -9.38 5.01 3.28
N LEU A 148 -8.66 6.11 3.02
CA LEU A 148 -8.16 6.41 1.68
C LEU A 148 -7.14 5.41 1.19
N LEU A 149 -6.23 4.96 2.06
CA LEU A 149 -5.30 3.90 1.67
C LEU A 149 -6.04 2.62 1.32
N ASN A 150 -7.02 2.19 2.12
CA ASN A 150 -7.82 1.00 1.84
C ASN A 150 -8.58 1.11 0.51
N LEU A 151 -9.15 2.28 0.21
CA LEU A 151 -9.77 2.54 -1.09
C LEU A 151 -8.78 2.46 -2.25
N GLY A 152 -7.59 3.01 -2.07
CA GLY A 152 -6.52 2.90 -3.06
C GLY A 152 -6.09 1.45 -3.27
N ILE A 153 -5.99 0.63 -2.21
CA ILE A 153 -5.75 -0.81 -2.33
C ILE A 153 -6.87 -1.49 -3.14
N LEU A 154 -8.13 -1.18 -2.85
CA LEU A 154 -9.27 -1.75 -3.59
C LEU A 154 -9.23 -1.36 -5.08
N TYR A 155 -8.90 -0.10 -5.37
CA TYR A 155 -8.70 0.34 -6.76
C TYR A 155 -7.61 -0.47 -7.45
N ILE A 156 -6.45 -0.64 -6.80
CA ILE A 156 -5.32 -1.42 -7.34
C ILE A 156 -5.77 -2.86 -7.65
N GLU A 157 -6.50 -3.51 -6.75
CA GLU A 157 -6.99 -4.88 -6.93
C GLU A 157 -7.97 -4.99 -8.10
N PHE A 158 -8.90 -4.05 -8.23
CA PHE A 158 -9.89 -4.05 -9.31
C PHE A 158 -9.27 -3.73 -10.67
N SER A 159 -8.40 -2.72 -10.72
CA SER A 159 -7.75 -2.27 -11.96
C SER A 159 -6.58 -3.15 -12.38
N LYS A 160 -6.01 -3.93 -11.44
CA LYS A 160 -4.73 -4.63 -11.60
C LYS A 160 -3.55 -3.67 -11.89
N GLU A 161 -3.67 -2.40 -11.52
CA GLU A 161 -2.67 -1.33 -11.65
C GLU A 161 -1.96 -1.14 -10.31
N PHE A 162 -0.76 -1.72 -10.13
CA PHE A 162 -0.06 -1.72 -8.83
C PHE A 162 0.80 -0.48 -8.55
N ASP A 163 0.89 0.44 -9.51
CA ASP A 163 1.73 1.66 -9.44
C ASP A 163 0.96 2.91 -9.04
N LEU A 164 -0.16 2.75 -8.32
CA LEU A 164 -0.93 3.88 -7.82
C LEU A 164 -0.15 4.64 -6.73
N ASP A 165 0.29 5.85 -7.06
CA ASP A 165 0.96 6.76 -6.13
C ASP A 165 -0.04 7.63 -5.34
N ILE A 166 0.39 8.13 -4.18
CA ILE A 166 -0.46 8.89 -3.26
C ILE A 166 -0.93 10.23 -3.82
N TYR A 167 -0.22 10.87 -4.74
CA TYR A 167 -0.63 12.14 -5.31
C TYR A 167 -1.75 11.97 -6.34
N SER A 168 -1.69 10.88 -7.12
CA SER A 168 -2.72 10.56 -8.12
C SER A 168 -3.89 9.74 -7.57
N SER A 169 -3.73 9.08 -6.42
CA SER A 169 -4.72 8.12 -5.91
C SER A 169 -6.08 8.73 -5.63
N TRP A 170 -6.15 9.96 -5.12
CA TRP A 170 -7.43 10.62 -4.84
C TRP A 170 -8.26 10.74 -6.11
N PHE A 171 -7.66 11.21 -7.20
CA PHE A 171 -8.32 11.34 -8.49
C PHE A 171 -8.84 9.98 -9.00
N LYS A 172 -8.01 8.93 -8.93
CA LYS A 172 -8.36 7.58 -9.38
C LYS A 172 -9.48 6.95 -8.55
N ILE A 173 -9.45 7.14 -7.22
CA ILE A 173 -10.52 6.72 -6.30
C ILE A 173 -11.82 7.45 -6.64
N MET A 174 -11.76 8.76 -6.90
CA MET A 174 -12.96 9.52 -7.26
C MET A 174 -13.55 9.10 -8.61
N GLU A 175 -12.71 8.81 -9.62
CA GLU A 175 -13.18 8.25 -10.89
C GLU A 175 -13.85 6.87 -10.72
N LEU A 176 -13.35 6.04 -9.81
CA LEU A 176 -14.01 4.77 -9.47
C LEU A 176 -15.39 5.00 -8.83
N LEU A 177 -15.46 5.89 -7.84
CA LEU A 177 -16.72 6.23 -7.16
C LEU A 177 -17.74 6.87 -8.11
N LYS A 178 -17.29 7.64 -9.11
CA LYS A 178 -18.15 8.17 -10.17
C LYS A 178 -18.81 7.08 -11.01
N LYS A 179 -18.07 6.02 -11.34
CA LYS A 179 -18.59 4.88 -12.12
C LYS A 179 -19.54 3.99 -11.31
N PHE A 180 -19.33 3.92 -9.99
CA PHE A 180 -20.12 3.10 -9.08
C PHE A 180 -20.52 3.90 -7.84
N PRO A 181 -21.48 4.83 -7.95
CA PRO A 181 -21.89 5.72 -6.86
C PRO A 181 -22.40 4.94 -5.64
N ASP A 182 -23.00 3.77 -5.89
CA ASP A 182 -23.50 2.87 -4.86
C ASP A 182 -22.39 2.36 -3.93
N ASN A 183 -21.12 2.37 -4.36
CA ASN A 183 -20.01 1.85 -3.57
C ASN A 183 -19.51 2.81 -2.50
N ILE A 184 -19.93 4.08 -2.49
CA ILE A 184 -19.53 5.00 -1.42
C ILE A 184 -20.05 4.54 -0.06
N GLY A 185 -21.18 3.83 -0.04
CA GLY A 185 -21.74 3.20 1.14
C GLY A 185 -20.90 2.06 1.73
N LEU A 186 -19.85 1.62 1.05
CA LEU A 186 -18.89 0.63 1.59
C LEU A 186 -17.91 1.25 2.61
N LEU A 187 -18.02 2.56 2.86
CA LEU A 187 -17.13 3.33 3.72
C LEU A 187 -17.85 3.85 4.98
N PRO A 188 -18.50 2.99 5.80
CA PRO A 188 -19.47 3.43 6.81
C PRO A 188 -18.92 4.40 7.88
N ARG A 189 -17.59 4.52 7.98
CA ARG A 189 -16.88 5.41 8.92
C ARG A 189 -16.34 6.70 8.29
N LEU A 190 -16.65 6.98 7.02
CA LEU A 190 -16.23 8.21 6.34
C LEU A 190 -16.83 9.43 7.06
N SER A 191 -15.99 10.36 7.53
CA SER A 191 -16.42 11.51 8.34
C SER A 191 -16.34 12.84 7.60
N TYR A 192 -15.47 12.94 6.60
CA TYR A 192 -15.30 14.05 5.69
C TYR A 192 -15.06 13.53 4.26
N LEU A 193 -15.80 14.09 3.30
CA LEU A 193 -15.71 13.72 1.89
C LEU A 193 -15.45 14.95 1.03
N ARG A 194 -14.26 15.06 0.47
CA ARG A 194 -13.83 16.20 -0.35
C ARG A 194 -13.75 15.88 -1.83
N SER A 195 -14.88 15.80 -2.51
CA SER A 195 -14.90 15.59 -3.96
C SER A 195 -15.37 16.83 -4.68
N GLY A 196 -14.49 17.79 -4.99
CA GLY A 196 -14.82 18.97 -5.79
C GLY A 196 -14.44 18.80 -7.27
N GLY A 197 -15.27 19.28 -8.20
CA GLY A 197 -14.92 19.38 -9.63
C GLY A 197 -15.01 18.08 -10.45
N HIS A 198 -15.61 17.02 -9.92
CA HIS A 198 -15.60 15.68 -10.54
C HIS A 198 -16.91 15.29 -11.27
N ARG A 199 -17.88 16.22 -11.39
CA ARG A 199 -19.23 15.94 -11.93
C ARG A 199 -19.87 14.70 -11.31
N LEU A 200 -19.69 14.51 -10.00
CA LEU A 200 -20.37 13.45 -9.29
C LEU A 200 -21.88 13.61 -9.45
N LYS A 201 -22.55 12.52 -9.84
CA LYS A 201 -24.01 12.41 -9.80
C LYS A 201 -24.48 12.42 -8.34
N PRO A 202 -25.76 12.74 -8.09
CA PRO A 202 -26.35 12.62 -6.76
C PRO A 202 -26.03 11.26 -6.14
N LEU A 203 -25.53 11.28 -4.91
CA LEU A 203 -25.18 10.06 -4.19
C LEU A 203 -26.45 9.24 -3.96
N SER A 204 -26.37 7.95 -4.24
CA SER A 204 -27.52 7.05 -4.16
C SER A 204 -27.85 6.69 -2.71
N GLN A 205 -28.91 5.91 -2.54
CA GLN A 205 -29.44 5.48 -1.25
C GLN A 205 -28.42 4.65 -0.43
N SER A 206 -27.41 4.06 -1.05
CA SER A 206 -26.35 3.35 -0.32
C SER A 206 -25.47 4.28 0.52
N SER A 207 -25.42 5.58 0.21
CA SER A 207 -24.70 6.58 1.00
C SER A 207 -25.33 6.85 2.37
N ILE A 208 -26.52 6.29 2.65
CA ILE A 208 -27.13 6.20 3.97
C ILE A 208 -26.22 5.50 4.98
N SER A 209 -25.43 4.52 4.55
CA SER A 209 -24.52 3.79 5.45
C SER A 209 -23.34 4.62 5.94
N LEU A 210 -23.13 5.83 5.41
CA LEU A 210 -22.14 6.81 5.87
C LEU A 210 -22.62 7.48 7.18
N ALA A 211 -22.88 6.67 8.20
CA ALA A 211 -23.40 7.08 9.50
C ALA A 211 -22.50 8.13 10.17
N GLU A 212 -21.19 8.02 9.99
CA GLU A 212 -20.21 8.91 10.60
C GLU A 212 -19.89 10.18 9.80
N LEU A 213 -20.52 10.38 8.63
CA LEU A 213 -20.26 11.55 7.80
C LEU A 213 -20.69 12.83 8.51
N ARG A 214 -19.79 13.80 8.59
CA ARG A 214 -19.95 15.09 9.28
C ARG A 214 -19.66 16.28 8.40
N LYS A 215 -18.81 16.12 7.39
CA LYS A 215 -18.41 17.21 6.49
C LYS A 215 -18.39 16.75 5.04
N VAL A 216 -18.75 17.64 4.13
CA VAL A 216 -18.65 17.39 2.68
C VAL A 216 -18.19 18.65 1.95
N TYR A 217 -17.32 18.46 0.96
CA TYR A 217 -16.94 19.48 0.00
C TYR A 217 -17.23 18.95 -1.42
N PHE A 218 -18.27 19.48 -2.06
CA PHE A 218 -18.73 19.05 -3.40
C PHE A 218 -18.73 20.17 -4.44
N LYS A 219 -18.00 21.28 -4.21
CA LYS A 219 -17.97 22.41 -5.15
C LYS A 219 -17.62 21.94 -6.56
N GLY A 220 -18.41 22.32 -7.56
CA GLY A 220 -18.16 21.94 -8.97
C GLY A 220 -18.61 20.52 -9.37
N ASN A 221 -19.57 19.92 -8.65
CA ASN A 221 -20.26 18.69 -9.07
C ASN A 221 -21.72 18.95 -9.43
N GLU A 222 -22.44 17.90 -9.81
CA GLU A 222 -23.89 17.93 -10.12
C GLU A 222 -24.75 17.72 -8.86
N ILE A 223 -24.14 17.74 -7.67
CA ILE A 223 -24.82 17.62 -6.37
C ILE A 223 -25.39 18.99 -5.97
N ILE A 224 -26.67 19.20 -6.28
CA ILE A 224 -27.39 20.47 -6.04
C ILE A 224 -27.77 20.62 -4.56
N SER A 225 -28.14 19.52 -3.90
CA SER A 225 -28.48 19.45 -2.47
C SER A 225 -27.96 18.15 -1.85
N LEU A 226 -27.71 18.15 -0.55
CA LEU A 226 -27.44 16.91 0.18
C LEU A 226 -28.77 16.16 0.37
N PRO A 227 -28.78 14.82 0.31
CA PRO A 227 -29.97 14.06 0.63
C PRO A 227 -30.42 14.32 2.08
N ASN A 228 -31.73 14.25 2.35
CA ASN A 228 -32.27 14.56 3.69
C ASN A 228 -31.68 13.68 4.80
N PHE A 229 -31.28 12.43 4.49
CA PHE A 229 -30.61 11.56 5.46
C PHE A 229 -29.18 12.02 5.85
N TRP A 230 -28.66 13.07 5.21
CA TRP A 230 -27.42 13.77 5.52
C TRP A 230 -27.65 15.18 6.10
N GLU A 231 -28.83 15.46 6.65
CA GLU A 231 -29.12 16.73 7.35
C GLU A 231 -28.09 17.10 8.43
N ARG A 232 -27.45 16.09 9.06
CA ARG A 232 -26.38 16.29 10.05
C ARG A 232 -25.01 16.70 9.47
N VAL A 233 -24.85 16.64 8.15
CA VAL A 233 -23.57 16.80 7.46
C VAL A 233 -23.35 18.26 7.06
N LYS A 234 -22.27 18.86 7.54
CA LYS A 234 -21.92 20.26 7.23
C LYS A 234 -21.28 20.36 5.84
N LYS A 235 -21.89 21.16 4.95
CA LYS A 235 -21.25 21.59 3.71
C LYS A 235 -20.20 22.66 4.03
N ILE A 236 -18.97 22.44 3.60
CA ILE A 236 -17.85 23.39 3.72
C ILE A 236 -17.33 23.81 2.36
#